data_AF-A0A538EJ62-F1
#
_entry.id   AF-A0A538EJ62-F1
#
_cell.length_a   1.000
_cell.length_b   1.000
_cell.length_c   1.000
_cell.angle_alpha   90.00
_cell.angle_beta   90.00
_cell.angle_gamma   90.00
#
_symmetry.space_group_name_H-M   'P 1'
#
loop_
_entity.id
_entity.type
_entity.pdbx_description
1 polymer ?
#
loop_
_entity_poly.entity_id
_entity_poly.type
_entity_poly.pdbx_seq_one_letter_code
_entity_poly.pdbx_strand_id
1 'polypeptide(L)'
;MRRVGVFAAALAALVPVLPAGAGKLQVARTTPGVVELMGLRGHPYALVQLPLGRRLPGAKLVSRRLGVWRLPSARAQAVVLGLHPLAIEADREVMPQRAATEPFAGLEWWRAAIGADRVSPPGPGKGVTVIDTGLDVSHPEFAGRPNTTLLNAQSTTGAEDELHGTAVSSVVAAPENGVGLAGVYPQAALAEWDSGPTFVSDVIEGMEHALDAGQGVINMSFGFDGYDPLLADEVDIAFGTGTLLVAAAGNDFLEGNARHSPAALPHVLTVGATDEQNHASYFSNRSLAVDLAAPGEKIPVAVPTWASASGYATADGTSFSAPLVAGAAAWVWTRRPELDVTQLFDLMRWSATDIGAPGFDEDTGWGLLNVPAALSAAAPAVDPEEPNDDVYQVAAGKLFSNAEPPLTSPGQGRATLSARLDVTEDPEDVYRVWVPARRRVAIRVTVSHDADVELWNATTPSVLVTGAVRRKHLLDGSGSEGTHPESVGFRNRTRRGTYVFLDVYLPEHGASAADYRATITTAR
;
A
#
# COMPACT_ATOMS: atom_id res chain seq x y z
N MET A 1 -11.75 -24.54 -5.64
CA MET A 1 -10.32 -24.81 -5.38
C MET A 1 -9.63 -25.07 -6.71
N ARG A 2 -9.22 -23.98 -7.37
CA ARG A 2 -8.34 -23.98 -8.54
C ARG A 2 -7.01 -23.34 -8.14
N ARG A 3 -5.95 -23.69 -8.88
CA ARG A 3 -4.55 -23.73 -8.46
C ARG A 3 -3.99 -22.37 -8.04
N VAL A 4 -3.37 -22.34 -6.86
CA VAL A 4 -2.57 -21.21 -6.34
C VAL A 4 -1.12 -21.40 -6.80
N GLY A 5 -0.66 -20.64 -7.80
CA GLY A 5 0.74 -20.55 -8.25
C GLY A 5 1.40 -21.83 -8.78
N VAL A 6 2.35 -21.70 -9.72
CA VAL A 6 3.20 -22.83 -10.16
C VAL A 6 4.60 -22.63 -9.60
N PHE A 7 5.04 -23.52 -8.70
CA PHE A 7 6.38 -23.48 -8.11
C PHE A 7 7.37 -24.38 -8.86
N ALA A 8 8.55 -23.85 -9.20
CA ALA A 8 9.68 -24.62 -9.74
C ALA A 8 10.88 -24.58 -8.78
N ALA A 9 11.39 -25.77 -8.38
CA ALA A 9 12.54 -25.88 -7.47
C ALA A 9 13.88 -25.84 -8.23
N ALA A 10 14.81 -24.98 -7.80
CA ALA A 10 16.18 -24.91 -8.31
C ALA A 10 17.21 -25.13 -7.19
N LEU A 11 18.14 -26.08 -7.38
CA LEU A 11 19.19 -26.47 -6.41
C LEU A 11 20.48 -25.66 -6.63
N ALA A 12 20.97 -24.94 -5.61
CA ALA A 12 22.38 -24.55 -5.50
C ALA A 12 22.78 -24.38 -4.02
N ALA A 13 23.85 -25.06 -3.58
CA ALA A 13 24.28 -25.13 -2.18
C ALA A 13 25.57 -24.33 -1.94
N LEU A 14 25.61 -23.52 -0.87
CA LEU A 14 26.85 -23.08 -0.18
C LEU A 14 26.50 -22.48 1.21
N VAL A 15 27.11 -23.01 2.27
CA VAL A 15 26.95 -22.57 3.67
C VAL A 15 28.27 -22.05 4.22
N PRO A 16 28.30 -20.95 4.98
CA PRO A 16 29.34 -20.72 5.98
C PRO A 16 28.79 -20.50 7.40
N VAL A 17 29.51 -21.08 8.37
CA VAL A 17 29.29 -21.06 9.82
C VAL A 17 29.88 -19.78 10.44
N LEU A 18 29.20 -19.18 11.43
CA LEU A 18 29.74 -18.10 12.29
C LEU A 18 29.84 -18.53 13.77
N PRO A 19 30.89 -18.14 14.52
CA PRO A 19 30.99 -18.39 15.95
C PRO A 19 30.58 -17.18 16.80
N ALA A 20 29.99 -17.47 17.96
CA ALA A 20 29.49 -16.54 18.96
C ALA A 20 30.56 -16.06 19.96
N GLY A 21 30.37 -14.86 20.51
CA GLY A 21 31.03 -14.45 21.77
C GLY A 21 30.96 -12.96 22.07
N ALA A 22 29.99 -12.51 22.85
CA ALA A 22 29.91 -11.15 23.39
C ALA A 22 30.33 -11.11 24.86
N GLY A 23 31.52 -10.58 25.15
CA GLY A 23 31.99 -10.26 26.50
C GLY A 23 31.76 -8.79 26.85
N LYS A 24 31.15 -8.52 28.01
CA LYS A 24 30.90 -7.17 28.53
C LYS A 24 32.21 -6.43 28.85
N LEU A 25 32.39 -5.22 28.34
CA LEU A 25 33.52 -4.33 28.65
C LEU A 25 33.01 -3.09 29.41
N GLN A 26 33.45 -2.96 30.66
CA GLN A 26 33.35 -1.73 31.45
C GLN A 26 34.71 -1.03 31.37
N VAL A 27 34.78 0.19 30.84
CA VAL A 27 36.05 0.94 30.70
C VAL A 27 36.01 2.19 31.57
N ALA A 28 36.83 2.20 32.63
CA ALA A 28 37.12 3.40 33.40
C ALA A 28 38.05 4.32 32.58
N ARG A 29 37.77 5.63 32.56
CA ARG A 29 38.62 6.63 31.90
C ARG A 29 39.86 6.92 32.76
N THR A 30 40.99 6.30 32.43
CA THR A 30 42.30 6.65 33.00
C THR A 30 42.97 7.78 32.22
N THR A 31 43.92 8.47 32.85
CA THR A 31 44.81 9.41 32.16
C THR A 31 45.57 8.67 31.06
N PRO A 32 45.60 9.18 29.81
CA PRO A 32 46.20 8.45 28.70
C PRO A 32 47.69 8.19 28.93
N GLY A 33 48.10 6.94 28.79
CA GLY A 33 49.45 6.46 29.01
C GLY A 33 50.20 6.14 27.72
N VAL A 34 51.32 5.42 27.87
CA VAL A 34 52.20 5.03 26.76
C VAL A 34 51.46 4.14 25.74
N VAL A 35 50.48 3.35 26.19
CA VAL A 35 49.71 2.42 25.35
C VAL A 35 48.83 3.16 24.34
N GLU A 36 48.11 4.19 24.78
CA GLU A 36 47.26 5.01 23.92
C GLU A 36 48.10 5.77 22.89
N LEU A 37 49.30 6.22 23.27
CA LEU A 37 50.26 6.87 22.37
C LEU A 37 50.87 5.91 21.35
N MET A 38 51.16 4.66 21.74
CA MET A 38 51.56 3.60 20.81
C MET A 38 50.43 3.25 19.84
N GLY A 39 49.18 3.26 20.31
CA GLY A 39 47.98 3.00 19.50
C GLY A 39 47.71 4.02 18.39
N LEU A 40 48.42 5.15 18.37
CA LEU A 40 48.39 6.11 17.25
C LEU A 40 49.24 5.66 16.06
N ARG A 41 50.18 4.72 16.26
CA ARG A 41 51.01 4.17 15.17
C ARG A 41 50.11 3.37 14.23
N GLY A 42 50.07 3.77 12.96
CA GLY A 42 49.23 3.16 11.93
C GLY A 42 48.00 3.98 11.54
N HIS A 43 47.70 5.09 12.24
CA HIS A 43 46.60 5.98 11.88
C HIS A 43 47.13 7.37 11.46
N PRO A 44 46.59 7.98 10.39
CA PRO A 44 47.09 9.27 9.89
C PRO A 44 46.80 10.44 10.84
N TYR A 45 45.73 10.35 11.64
CA TYR A 45 45.31 11.40 12.56
C TYR A 45 44.98 10.83 13.95
N ALA A 46 45.05 11.71 14.94
CA ALA A 46 44.64 11.46 16.32
C ALA A 46 43.58 12.47 16.74
N LEU A 47 42.65 12.04 17.58
CA LEU A 47 41.73 12.89 18.32
C LEU A 47 42.28 13.12 19.72
N VAL A 48 42.35 14.38 20.14
CA VAL A 48 42.82 14.80 21.46
C VAL A 48 41.72 15.61 22.11
N GLN A 49 41.26 15.15 23.27
CA GLN A 49 40.35 15.89 24.11
C GLN A 49 41.12 16.70 25.15
N LEU A 50 40.97 18.03 25.12
CA LEU A 50 41.53 18.93 26.13
C LEU A 50 40.41 19.49 27.03
N PRO A 51 40.72 19.91 28.27
CA PRO A 51 39.79 20.68 29.08
C PRO A 51 39.26 21.91 28.33
N LEU A 52 37.98 22.22 28.52
CA LEU A 52 37.32 23.34 27.83
C LEU A 52 38.08 24.66 28.02
N GLY A 53 38.19 25.43 26.94
CA GLY A 53 38.94 26.71 26.91
C GLY A 53 40.41 26.59 26.53
N ARG A 54 40.99 25.38 26.46
CA ARG A 54 42.35 25.16 25.95
C ARG A 54 42.37 25.18 24.41
N ARG A 55 43.46 25.71 23.85
CA ARG A 55 43.73 25.71 22.40
C ARG A 55 44.87 24.76 22.07
N LEU A 56 44.76 24.08 20.94
CA LEU A 56 45.82 23.24 20.40
C LEU A 56 46.32 23.81 19.06
N PRO A 57 47.42 24.59 19.04
CA PRO A 57 47.92 25.21 17.82
C PRO A 57 48.27 24.18 16.75
N GLY A 58 47.77 24.39 15.53
CA GLY A 58 48.01 23.47 14.39
C GLY A 58 47.16 22.21 14.41
N ALA A 59 46.12 22.15 15.25
CA ALA A 59 45.08 21.12 15.21
C ALA A 59 43.74 21.72 14.74
N LYS A 60 42.91 20.90 14.08
CA LYS A 60 41.54 21.25 13.69
C LYS A 60 40.60 21.00 14.88
N LEU A 61 39.83 22.00 15.30
CA LEU A 61 38.78 21.78 16.30
C LEU A 61 37.66 20.91 15.69
N VAL A 62 37.40 19.75 16.29
CA VAL A 62 36.35 18.81 15.86
C VAL A 62 35.08 19.00 16.68
N SER A 63 35.20 19.16 17.99
CA SER A 63 34.06 19.44 18.86
C SER A 63 34.38 20.52 19.87
N ARG A 64 33.75 21.69 19.72
CA ARG A 64 33.84 22.79 20.68
C ARG A 64 33.23 22.41 22.04
N ARG A 65 32.14 21.63 22.04
CA ARG A 65 31.42 21.23 23.26
C ARG A 65 32.19 20.23 24.10
N LEU A 66 33.00 19.38 23.46
CA LEU A 66 33.80 18.37 24.14
C LEU A 66 35.27 18.77 24.28
N GLY A 67 35.72 19.84 23.61
CA GLY A 67 37.14 20.22 23.57
C GLY A 67 37.99 19.25 22.75
N VAL A 68 37.43 18.64 21.70
CA VAL A 68 38.11 17.63 20.88
C VAL A 68 38.77 18.28 19.66
N TRP A 69 40.04 17.96 19.46
CA TRP A 69 40.89 18.45 18.38
C TRP A 69 41.45 17.29 17.56
N ARG A 70 41.57 17.46 16.26
CA ARG A 70 42.21 16.53 15.33
C ARG A 70 43.55 17.07 14.86
N LEU A 71 44.58 16.24 14.90
CA LEU A 71 45.91 16.57 14.37
C LEU A 71 46.61 15.31 13.84
N PRO A 72 47.67 15.45 13.03
CA PRO A 72 48.45 14.29 12.59
C PRO A 72 49.01 13.49 13.78
N SER A 73 48.90 12.16 13.74
CA SER A 73 49.29 11.27 14.84
C SER A 73 50.74 11.45 15.29
N ALA A 74 51.66 11.67 14.34
CA ALA A 74 53.07 11.96 14.62
C ALA A 74 53.25 13.23 15.48
N ARG A 75 52.41 14.24 15.27
CA ARG A 75 52.44 15.48 16.05
C ARG A 75 51.80 15.27 17.42
N ALA A 76 50.71 14.51 17.50
CA ALA A 76 50.06 14.19 18.77
C ALA A 76 51.02 13.46 19.73
N GLN A 77 51.83 12.52 19.22
CA GLN A 77 52.87 11.85 20.00
C GLN A 77 53.90 12.80 20.59
N ALA A 78 54.26 13.87 19.88
CA ALA A 78 55.28 14.83 20.31
C ALA A 78 54.76 15.88 21.30
N VAL A 79 53.47 16.25 21.24
CA VAL A 79 52.95 17.43 21.97
C VAL A 79 52.02 17.10 23.12
N VAL A 80 51.40 15.91 23.15
CA VAL A 80 50.28 15.67 24.08
C VAL A 80 50.70 15.46 25.53
N LEU A 81 51.90 14.91 25.78
CA LEU A 81 52.38 14.63 27.14
C LEU A 81 52.54 15.92 27.98
N GLY A 82 52.84 17.05 27.34
CA GLY A 82 52.92 18.36 28.01
C GLY A 82 51.59 19.10 28.15
N LEU A 83 50.48 18.54 27.65
CA LEU A 83 49.17 19.21 27.60
C LEU A 83 48.13 18.65 28.56
N HIS A 84 48.42 17.53 29.23
CA HIS A 84 47.51 16.82 30.13
C HIS A 84 46.11 16.61 29.52
N PRO A 85 46.02 15.89 28.39
CA PRO A 85 44.74 15.63 27.73
C PRO A 85 43.82 14.78 28.61
N LEU A 86 42.51 15.00 28.47
CA LEU A 86 41.47 14.16 29.08
C LEU A 86 41.37 12.81 28.37
N ALA A 87 41.61 12.78 27.07
CA ALA A 87 41.67 11.58 26.25
C ALA A 87 42.55 11.80 25.02
N ILE A 88 43.20 10.73 24.56
CA ILE A 88 43.81 10.67 23.24
C ILE A 88 43.46 9.33 22.61
N GLU A 89 43.04 9.37 21.35
CA GLU A 89 42.72 8.18 20.58
C GLU A 89 43.10 8.38 19.11
N ALA A 90 43.26 7.26 18.39
CA ALA A 90 43.43 7.31 16.96
C ALA A 90 42.12 7.77 16.29
N ASP A 91 42.22 8.67 15.32
CA ASP A 91 41.10 9.04 14.46
C ASP A 91 40.87 7.89 13.48
N ARG A 92 39.84 7.09 13.77
CA ARG A 92 39.53 5.87 13.01
C ARG A 92 38.60 6.22 11.86
N GLU A 93 38.88 5.63 10.71
CA GLU A 93 37.91 5.63 9.61
C GLU A 93 36.66 4.88 10.08
N VAL A 94 35.49 5.53 9.92
CA VAL A 94 34.22 4.83 9.99
C VAL A 94 34.07 4.08 8.68
N MET A 95 34.17 2.76 8.74
CA MET A 95 33.86 1.92 7.58
C MET A 95 32.34 1.96 7.37
N PRO A 96 31.83 2.43 6.23
CA PRO A 96 30.43 2.17 5.89
C PRO A 96 30.25 0.65 5.85
N GLN A 97 29.28 0.12 6.59
CA GLN A 97 28.85 -1.26 6.39
C GLN A 97 28.37 -1.35 4.94
N ARG A 98 29.14 -2.03 4.09
CA ARG A 98 28.60 -2.54 2.83
C ARG A 98 27.52 -3.53 3.22
N ALA A 99 26.28 -3.28 2.81
CA ALA A 99 25.26 -4.33 2.76
C ALA A 99 25.91 -5.52 2.05
N ALA A 100 25.85 -6.70 2.66
CA ALA A 100 26.10 -7.91 1.90
C ALA A 100 25.09 -7.90 0.75
N THR A 101 25.56 -8.05 -0.48
CA THR A 101 24.66 -8.14 -1.62
C THR A 101 23.82 -9.40 -1.45
N GLU A 102 22.50 -9.28 -1.56
CA GLU A 102 21.63 -10.45 -1.45
C GLU A 102 22.03 -11.50 -2.49
N PRO A 103 22.17 -12.79 -2.10
CA PRO A 103 22.58 -13.86 -3.00
C PRO A 103 21.72 -13.97 -4.27
N PHE A 104 20.43 -13.60 -4.19
CA PHE A 104 19.51 -13.62 -5.32
C PHE A 104 19.28 -12.27 -5.99
N ALA A 105 20.02 -11.21 -5.63
CA ALA A 105 19.85 -9.88 -6.26
C ALA A 105 19.98 -9.90 -7.80
N GLY A 106 20.71 -10.86 -8.37
CA GLY A 106 20.83 -11.05 -9.83
C GLY A 106 19.61 -11.72 -10.50
N LEU A 107 18.68 -12.26 -9.72
CA LEU A 107 17.43 -12.90 -10.16
C LEU A 107 16.20 -11.99 -9.92
N GLU A 108 16.35 -10.94 -9.13
CA GLU A 108 15.30 -9.96 -8.78
C GLU A 108 15.11 -8.90 -9.87
N TRP A 109 14.96 -9.32 -11.12
CA TRP A 109 14.76 -8.41 -12.26
C TRP A 109 13.59 -7.43 -12.01
N TRP A 110 12.57 -7.88 -11.28
CA TRP A 110 11.38 -7.14 -10.91
C TRP A 110 11.71 -5.83 -10.18
N ARG A 111 12.80 -5.77 -9.40
CA ARG A 111 13.22 -4.55 -8.67
C ARG A 111 13.59 -3.42 -9.62
N ALA A 112 14.30 -3.76 -10.69
CA ALA A 112 14.68 -2.81 -11.73
C ALA A 112 13.50 -2.42 -12.62
N ALA A 113 12.60 -3.37 -12.90
CA ALA A 113 11.40 -3.15 -13.72
C ALA A 113 10.48 -2.08 -13.11
N ILE A 114 10.22 -2.16 -11.80
CA ILE A 114 9.37 -1.21 -11.08
C ILE A 114 10.12 0.02 -10.54
N GLY A 115 11.44 0.09 -10.79
CA GLY A 115 12.32 1.17 -10.35
C GLY A 115 12.59 1.21 -8.83
N ALA A 116 12.31 0.13 -8.10
CA ALA A 116 12.57 0.03 -6.66
C ALA A 116 14.07 0.09 -6.33
N ASP A 117 14.95 -0.28 -7.27
CA ASP A 117 16.40 -0.17 -7.14
C ASP A 117 16.94 1.28 -7.21
N ARG A 118 16.11 2.25 -7.63
CA ARG A 118 16.49 3.67 -7.80
C ARG A 118 16.13 4.53 -6.62
N VAL A 119 15.35 4.01 -5.67
CA VAL A 119 14.83 4.74 -4.51
C VAL A 119 15.01 3.88 -3.26
N SER A 120 15.33 4.50 -2.13
CA SER A 120 15.50 3.74 -0.88
C SER A 120 14.18 3.63 -0.11
N PRO A 121 13.79 2.43 0.34
CA PRO A 121 12.62 2.28 1.19
C PRO A 121 12.79 3.04 2.52
N PRO A 122 11.71 3.61 3.10
CA PRO A 122 11.73 4.19 4.44
C PRO A 122 11.91 3.11 5.53
N GLY A 123 11.93 3.52 6.80
CA GLY A 123 11.71 2.59 7.92
C GLY A 123 10.24 2.14 8.01
N PRO A 124 9.85 1.24 8.93
CA PRO A 124 8.65 0.39 8.86
C PRO A 124 7.30 1.06 8.57
N GLY A 125 7.09 2.30 9.03
CA GLY A 125 5.99 3.16 8.57
C GLY A 125 4.59 2.54 8.62
N LYS A 126 3.83 2.74 7.55
CA LYS A 126 2.53 2.12 7.27
C LYS A 126 2.72 0.62 7.05
N GLY A 127 1.87 -0.18 7.69
CA GLY A 127 1.99 -1.64 7.66
C GLY A 127 1.37 -2.28 6.42
N VAL A 128 1.78 -3.53 6.17
CA VAL A 128 1.15 -4.45 5.22
C VAL A 128 0.65 -5.65 6.01
N THR A 129 -0.64 -5.93 5.95
CA THR A 129 -1.24 -7.18 6.44
C THR A 129 -1.38 -8.14 5.27
N VAL A 130 -0.75 -9.31 5.37
CA VAL A 130 -0.91 -10.40 4.42
C VAL A 130 -1.94 -11.37 4.98
N ILE A 131 -3.03 -11.54 4.24
CA ILE A 131 -4.04 -12.58 4.48
C ILE A 131 -3.72 -13.69 3.49
N ASP A 132 -3.19 -14.81 3.97
CA ASP A 132 -2.79 -15.93 3.12
C ASP A 132 -2.72 -17.23 3.95
N THR A 133 -1.99 -18.23 3.48
CA THR A 133 -1.83 -19.56 4.04
C THR A 133 -0.76 -19.64 5.15
N GLY A 134 -0.40 -18.48 5.72
CA GLY A 134 0.49 -18.36 6.86
C GLY A 134 1.99 -18.24 6.53
N LEU A 135 2.74 -17.83 7.56
CA LEU A 135 4.17 -17.50 7.48
C LEU A 135 5.05 -18.45 8.27
N ASP A 136 6.04 -19.06 7.61
CA ASP A 136 7.09 -19.85 8.24
C ASP A 136 8.11 -18.89 8.89
N VAL A 137 7.84 -18.48 10.12
CA VAL A 137 8.73 -17.63 10.92
C VAL A 137 10.05 -18.31 11.32
N SER A 138 10.22 -19.61 11.02
CA SER A 138 11.50 -20.31 11.19
C SER A 138 12.40 -20.19 9.97
N HIS A 139 11.86 -19.75 8.82
CA HIS A 139 12.62 -19.52 7.61
C HIS A 139 13.72 -18.46 7.86
N PRO A 140 14.96 -18.62 7.33
CA PRO A 140 16.06 -17.68 7.58
C PRO A 140 15.76 -16.20 7.29
N GLU A 141 14.88 -15.91 6.34
CA GLU A 141 14.42 -14.54 6.04
C GLU A 141 13.57 -13.92 7.15
N PHE A 142 12.79 -14.74 7.85
CA PHE A 142 11.80 -14.30 8.83
C PHE A 142 12.20 -14.60 10.27
N ALA A 143 13.18 -15.48 10.47
CA ALA A 143 13.72 -15.84 11.77
C ALA A 143 14.31 -14.62 12.49
N GLY A 144 13.52 -14.04 13.40
CA GLY A 144 13.90 -12.84 14.13
C GLY A 144 13.81 -11.54 13.32
N ARG A 145 13.10 -11.55 12.18
CA ARG A 145 12.80 -10.34 11.43
C ARG A 145 12.07 -9.33 12.33
N PRO A 146 12.54 -8.08 12.44
CA PRO A 146 11.86 -7.06 13.24
C PRO A 146 10.56 -6.62 12.57
N ASN A 147 9.63 -6.06 13.34
CA ASN A 147 8.36 -5.52 12.85
C ASN A 147 7.49 -6.57 12.11
N THR A 148 7.50 -7.81 12.59
CA THR A 148 6.56 -8.86 12.16
C THR A 148 5.58 -9.14 13.28
N THR A 149 4.28 -9.06 12.98
CA THR A 149 3.19 -9.35 13.92
C THR A 149 2.38 -10.52 13.39
N LEU A 150 2.24 -11.58 14.18
CA LEU A 150 1.35 -12.69 13.84
C LEU A 150 -0.02 -12.41 14.47
N LEU A 151 -1.06 -12.29 13.65
CA LEU A 151 -2.42 -11.97 14.09
C LEU A 151 -3.16 -13.22 14.61
N ASN A 152 -2.73 -14.41 14.18
CA ASN A 152 -3.17 -15.70 14.68
C ASN A 152 -2.05 -16.75 14.68
N ALA A 153 -2.37 -17.98 15.08
CA ALA A 153 -1.44 -19.09 15.02
C ALA A 153 -1.18 -19.51 13.57
N GLN A 154 0.08 -19.74 13.22
CA GLN A 154 0.51 -20.07 11.85
C GLN A 154 0.67 -21.58 11.67
N SER A 155 0.17 -22.13 10.56
CA SER A 155 0.29 -23.53 10.14
C SER A 155 1.00 -23.66 8.80
N THR A 156 2.29 -23.98 8.84
CA THR A 156 3.14 -24.08 7.64
C THR A 156 3.70 -25.48 7.43
N THR A 157 2.95 -26.53 7.78
CA THR A 157 3.45 -27.91 7.85
C THR A 157 2.82 -28.85 6.81
N GLY A 158 3.32 -28.79 5.58
CA GLY A 158 3.44 -29.95 4.70
C GLY A 158 2.32 -30.20 3.68
N ALA A 159 1.36 -29.30 3.52
CA ALA A 159 0.48 -29.27 2.34
C ALA A 159 1.00 -28.28 1.29
N GLU A 160 0.80 -28.56 -0.01
CA GLU A 160 1.24 -27.68 -1.11
C GLU A 160 0.67 -26.26 -1.00
N ASP A 161 -0.53 -26.09 -0.43
CA ASP A 161 -1.14 -24.76 -0.24
C ASP A 161 -0.49 -23.97 0.93
N GLU A 162 0.10 -24.63 1.93
CA GLU A 162 0.68 -24.01 3.14
C GLU A 162 2.09 -23.41 2.94
N LEU A 163 2.55 -23.30 1.68
CA LEU A 163 3.82 -22.66 1.33
C LEU A 163 3.64 -21.25 0.75
N HIS A 164 2.41 -20.90 0.36
CA HIS A 164 2.13 -19.71 -0.43
C HIS A 164 2.28 -18.41 0.38
N GLY A 165 1.82 -18.37 1.63
CA GLY A 165 1.90 -17.18 2.47
C GLY A 165 3.34 -16.75 2.75
N THR A 166 4.23 -17.72 3.01
CA THR A 166 5.68 -17.45 3.13
C THR A 166 6.26 -16.87 1.85
N ALA A 167 5.84 -17.37 0.69
CA ALA A 167 6.27 -16.86 -0.61
C ALA A 167 5.78 -15.43 -0.85
N VAL A 168 4.50 -15.16 -0.62
CA VAL A 168 3.88 -13.83 -0.73
C VAL A 168 4.55 -12.83 0.21
N SER A 169 4.67 -13.17 1.49
CA SER A 169 5.30 -12.30 2.49
C SER A 169 6.79 -12.03 2.20
N SER A 170 7.47 -12.93 1.50
CA SER A 170 8.86 -12.70 1.05
C SER A 170 8.96 -11.62 0.00
N VAL A 171 8.01 -11.57 -0.94
CA VAL A 171 7.91 -10.53 -1.97
C VAL A 171 7.61 -9.17 -1.34
N VAL A 172 6.79 -9.11 -0.29
CA VAL A 172 6.52 -7.87 0.43
C VAL A 172 7.76 -7.39 1.19
N ALA A 173 8.33 -8.27 2.04
CA ALA A 173 9.00 -7.82 3.24
C ALA A 173 10.26 -8.62 3.63
N ALA A 174 10.80 -9.50 2.78
CA ALA A 174 12.08 -10.15 3.08
C ALA A 174 13.16 -9.08 3.35
N PRO A 175 13.90 -9.17 4.47
CA PRO A 175 14.80 -8.11 4.90
C PRO A 175 16.09 -8.09 4.08
N GLU A 176 16.71 -6.91 3.94
CA GLU A 176 18.08 -6.81 3.44
C GLU A 176 19.07 -7.23 4.55
N ASN A 177 19.36 -8.53 4.64
CA ASN A 177 20.19 -9.13 5.69
C ASN A 177 21.42 -9.90 5.13
N GLY A 178 21.61 -9.93 3.81
CA GLY A 178 22.65 -10.70 3.13
C GLY A 178 22.35 -12.19 2.95
N VAL A 179 21.09 -12.60 3.11
CA VAL A 179 20.57 -13.96 2.97
C VAL A 179 19.45 -13.90 1.95
N GLY A 180 19.49 -14.81 0.96
CA GLY A 180 18.38 -14.98 0.03
C GLY A 180 18.05 -13.74 -0.80
N LEU A 181 16.86 -13.17 -0.54
CA LEU A 181 16.16 -12.17 -1.34
C LEU A 181 15.73 -10.96 -0.50
N ALA A 182 15.47 -9.83 -1.16
CA ALA A 182 14.91 -8.64 -0.54
C ALA A 182 13.50 -8.37 -1.07
N GLY A 183 12.55 -8.18 -0.17
CA GLY A 183 11.19 -7.79 -0.52
C GLY A 183 11.14 -6.38 -1.11
N VAL A 184 10.00 -6.00 -1.71
CA VAL A 184 9.81 -4.65 -2.26
C VAL A 184 9.90 -3.57 -1.18
N TYR A 185 9.51 -3.90 0.05
CA TYR A 185 9.62 -3.04 1.22
C TYR A 185 10.24 -3.82 2.39
N PRO A 186 11.57 -4.04 2.39
CA PRO A 186 12.26 -4.92 3.33
C PRO A 186 12.02 -4.59 4.81
N GLN A 187 11.83 -3.30 5.11
CA GLN A 187 11.63 -2.80 6.47
C GLN A 187 10.15 -2.72 6.88
N ALA A 188 9.19 -3.09 6.03
CA ALA A 188 7.75 -2.97 6.30
C ALA A 188 7.35 -3.47 7.69
N ALA A 189 6.43 -2.78 8.35
CA ALA A 189 5.66 -3.40 9.42
C ALA A 189 4.75 -4.47 8.79
N LEU A 190 5.13 -5.74 8.93
CA LEU A 190 4.42 -6.88 8.36
C LEU A 190 3.48 -7.46 9.42
N ALA A 191 2.21 -7.62 9.09
CA ALA A 191 1.28 -8.43 9.85
C ALA A 191 0.85 -9.64 9.02
N GLU A 192 0.67 -10.78 9.65
CA GLU A 192 0.28 -12.02 8.98
C GLU A 192 -0.99 -12.59 9.61
N TRP A 193 -1.99 -12.89 8.78
CA TRP A 193 -3.15 -13.69 9.12
C TRP A 193 -3.15 -14.97 8.29
N ASP A 194 -3.08 -16.11 8.99
CA ASP A 194 -3.24 -17.42 8.39
C ASP A 194 -4.74 -17.73 8.22
N SER A 195 -5.26 -17.62 7.00
CA SER A 195 -6.63 -17.96 6.65
C SER A 195 -6.86 -19.45 6.41
N GLY A 196 -5.84 -20.30 6.61
CA GLY A 196 -5.88 -21.73 6.37
C GLY A 196 -6.38 -22.05 4.95
N PRO A 197 -7.42 -22.89 4.78
CA PRO A 197 -7.99 -23.21 3.45
C PRO A 197 -8.71 -22.03 2.77
N THR A 198 -8.66 -20.83 3.36
CA THR A 198 -9.15 -19.55 2.80
C THR A 198 -10.66 -19.56 2.54
N PHE A 199 -11.47 -19.87 3.56
CA PHE A 199 -12.90 -19.62 3.47
C PHE A 199 -13.20 -18.12 3.56
N VAL A 200 -14.29 -17.66 2.96
CA VAL A 200 -14.70 -16.24 3.01
C VAL A 200 -14.80 -15.74 4.45
N SER A 201 -15.27 -16.56 5.39
CA SER A 201 -15.31 -16.20 6.81
C SER A 201 -13.92 -15.94 7.40
N ASP A 202 -12.93 -16.75 7.03
CA ASP A 202 -11.56 -16.61 7.53
C ASP A 202 -10.88 -15.38 6.92
N VAL A 203 -11.23 -15.03 5.68
CA VAL A 203 -10.79 -13.80 5.02
C VAL A 203 -11.38 -12.57 5.71
N ILE A 204 -12.70 -12.54 5.93
CA ILE A 204 -13.37 -11.44 6.64
C ILE A 204 -12.80 -11.27 8.05
N GLU A 205 -12.58 -12.35 8.80
CA GLU A 205 -11.95 -12.28 10.12
C GLU A 205 -10.51 -11.72 10.04
N GLY A 206 -9.75 -12.10 9.02
CA GLY A 206 -8.43 -11.53 8.74
C GLY A 206 -8.47 -10.04 8.42
N MET A 207 -9.48 -9.57 7.69
CA MET A 207 -9.69 -8.15 7.38
C MET A 207 -10.01 -7.36 8.65
N GLU A 208 -10.91 -7.85 9.50
CA GLU A 208 -11.23 -7.22 10.79
C GLU A 208 -9.98 -7.08 11.68
N HIS A 209 -9.16 -8.13 11.76
CA HIS A 209 -7.88 -8.07 12.48
C HIS A 209 -6.86 -7.09 11.85
N ALA A 210 -6.89 -6.94 10.53
CA ALA A 210 -6.08 -5.95 9.84
C ALA A 210 -6.54 -4.51 10.17
N LEU A 211 -7.85 -4.28 10.23
CA LEU A 211 -8.43 -2.98 10.62
C LEU A 211 -8.09 -2.62 12.08
N ASP A 212 -8.14 -3.60 12.98
CA ASP A 212 -7.71 -3.43 14.38
C ASP A 212 -6.22 -3.08 14.53
N ALA A 213 -5.37 -3.51 13.58
CA ALA A 213 -3.95 -3.14 13.54
C ALA A 213 -3.74 -1.67 13.11
N GLY A 214 -4.79 -1.02 12.60
CA GLY A 214 -4.81 0.37 12.17
C GLY A 214 -4.50 0.54 10.69
N GLN A 215 -4.59 1.79 10.23
CA GLN A 215 -4.50 2.15 8.82
C GLN A 215 -3.23 1.61 8.14
N GLY A 216 -3.41 0.82 7.09
CA GLY A 216 -2.33 0.20 6.32
C GLY A 216 -2.81 -0.35 4.98
N VAL A 217 -2.12 -1.38 4.49
CA VAL A 217 -2.45 -2.06 3.23
C VAL A 217 -2.74 -3.53 3.52
N ILE A 218 -3.82 -4.08 2.96
CA ILE A 218 -4.14 -5.51 3.01
C ILE A 218 -3.78 -6.13 1.67
N ASN A 219 -2.98 -7.18 1.68
CA ASN A 219 -2.68 -8.00 0.50
C ASN A 219 -3.51 -9.29 0.52
N MET A 220 -4.23 -9.55 -0.57
CA MET A 220 -5.05 -10.73 -0.80
C MET A 220 -4.60 -11.44 -2.08
N SER A 221 -3.65 -12.36 -1.95
CA SER A 221 -3.05 -13.09 -3.08
C SER A 221 -3.86 -14.34 -3.48
N PHE A 222 -5.18 -14.28 -3.35
CA PHE A 222 -6.13 -15.36 -3.60
C PHE A 222 -7.38 -14.82 -4.30
N GLY A 223 -8.22 -15.72 -4.79
CA GLY A 223 -9.55 -15.37 -5.29
C GLY A 223 -10.43 -16.57 -5.58
N PHE A 224 -11.72 -16.33 -5.75
CA PHE A 224 -12.70 -17.35 -6.13
C PHE A 224 -13.71 -16.82 -7.14
N ASP A 225 -14.28 -17.72 -7.94
CA ASP A 225 -15.31 -17.39 -8.92
C ASP A 225 -16.61 -16.95 -8.23
N GLY A 226 -17.14 -15.81 -8.66
CA GLY A 226 -18.43 -15.30 -8.22
C GLY A 226 -18.33 -14.11 -7.27
N TYR A 227 -19.49 -13.69 -6.77
CA TYR A 227 -19.67 -12.52 -5.91
C TYR A 227 -20.15 -12.97 -4.53
N ASP A 228 -19.52 -12.47 -3.48
CA ASP A 228 -19.96 -12.66 -2.10
C ASP A 228 -20.32 -11.29 -1.49
N PRO A 229 -21.59 -11.04 -1.13
CA PRO A 229 -22.01 -9.73 -0.64
C PRO A 229 -21.41 -9.38 0.71
N LEU A 230 -21.11 -10.35 1.57
CA LEU A 230 -20.53 -10.05 2.89
C LEU A 230 -19.06 -9.70 2.76
N LEU A 231 -18.35 -10.32 1.81
CA LEU A 231 -16.99 -9.91 1.47
C LEU A 231 -16.97 -8.51 0.85
N ALA A 232 -17.94 -8.19 -0.02
CA ALA A 232 -18.07 -6.85 -0.59
C ALA A 232 -18.35 -5.77 0.47
N ASP A 233 -19.28 -6.04 1.40
CA ASP A 233 -19.54 -5.15 2.54
C ASP A 233 -18.26 -4.93 3.38
N GLU A 234 -17.46 -5.99 3.62
CA GLU A 234 -16.21 -5.89 4.39
C GLU A 234 -15.12 -5.11 3.64
N VAL A 235 -15.04 -5.24 2.31
CA VAL A 235 -14.17 -4.43 1.45
C VAL A 235 -14.53 -2.95 1.57
N ASP A 236 -15.81 -2.61 1.45
CA ASP A 236 -16.29 -1.23 1.57
C ASP A 236 -16.01 -0.66 2.98
N ILE A 237 -16.19 -1.46 4.04
CA ILE A 237 -15.85 -1.07 5.42
C ILE A 237 -14.34 -0.81 5.55
N ALA A 238 -13.51 -1.71 5.03
CA ALA A 238 -12.06 -1.56 5.11
C ALA A 238 -11.57 -0.31 4.36
N PHE A 239 -12.10 -0.06 3.17
CA PHE A 239 -11.77 1.11 2.38
C PHE A 239 -12.26 2.40 3.04
N GLY A 240 -13.54 2.47 3.45
CA GLY A 240 -14.14 3.63 4.11
C GLY A 240 -13.55 3.96 5.48
N THR A 241 -12.88 2.99 6.13
CA THR A 241 -12.10 3.22 7.36
C THR A 241 -10.64 3.59 7.09
N GLY A 242 -10.27 3.71 5.82
CA GLY A 242 -9.00 4.26 5.35
C GLY A 242 -7.93 3.21 5.03
N THR A 243 -8.27 1.93 4.88
CA THR A 243 -7.31 0.87 4.57
C THR A 243 -7.30 0.55 3.09
N LEU A 244 -6.11 0.47 2.47
CA LEU A 244 -5.99 0.11 1.06
C LEU A 244 -6.06 -1.42 0.92
N LEU A 245 -6.89 -1.92 0.02
CA LEU A 245 -6.98 -3.34 -0.30
C LEU A 245 -6.28 -3.61 -1.64
N VAL A 246 -5.48 -4.66 -1.71
CA VAL A 246 -4.75 -5.06 -2.92
C VAL A 246 -4.99 -6.54 -3.19
N ALA A 247 -5.46 -6.89 -4.38
CA ALA A 247 -5.78 -8.28 -4.73
C ALA A 247 -5.17 -8.72 -6.05
N ALA A 248 -4.91 -10.03 -6.16
CA ALA A 248 -4.43 -10.65 -7.39
C ALA A 248 -5.60 -10.84 -8.39
N ALA A 249 -5.42 -10.41 -9.65
CA ALA A 249 -6.47 -10.52 -10.67
C ALA A 249 -6.91 -11.97 -10.99
N GLY A 250 -6.03 -12.95 -10.73
CA GLY A 250 -6.25 -14.37 -11.01
C GLY A 250 -5.41 -14.90 -12.18
N ASN A 251 -5.35 -16.23 -12.31
CA ASN A 251 -4.40 -16.93 -13.18
C ASN A 251 -5.08 -17.84 -14.23
N ASP A 252 -6.35 -17.60 -14.50
CA ASP A 252 -7.25 -18.49 -15.23
C ASP A 252 -7.59 -17.94 -16.63
N PHE A 253 -6.77 -17.04 -17.20
CA PHE A 253 -7.09 -16.40 -18.48
C PHE A 253 -7.32 -17.42 -19.60
N LEU A 254 -6.45 -18.42 -19.69
CA LEU A 254 -6.59 -19.53 -20.65
C LEU A 254 -7.66 -20.56 -20.24
N GLU A 255 -8.19 -20.47 -19.01
CA GLU A 255 -9.17 -21.38 -18.41
C GLU A 255 -10.58 -20.76 -18.31
N GLY A 256 -10.83 -19.68 -19.05
CA GLY A 256 -12.13 -19.03 -19.16
C GLY A 256 -12.17 -17.60 -18.66
N ASN A 257 -11.07 -17.09 -18.07
CA ASN A 257 -10.95 -15.71 -17.59
C ASN A 257 -12.07 -15.34 -16.61
N ALA A 258 -12.26 -16.15 -15.57
CA ALA A 258 -13.29 -15.91 -14.58
C ALA A 258 -12.99 -14.62 -13.80
N ARG A 259 -14.03 -13.83 -13.51
CA ARG A 259 -13.90 -12.71 -12.57
C ARG A 259 -13.82 -13.27 -11.16
N HIS A 260 -12.73 -12.95 -10.46
CA HIS A 260 -12.47 -13.42 -9.11
C HIS A 260 -12.87 -12.36 -8.08
N SER A 261 -13.50 -12.76 -6.99
CA SER A 261 -13.58 -11.94 -5.78
C SER A 261 -12.40 -12.25 -4.86
N PRO A 262 -11.83 -11.24 -4.17
CA PRO A 262 -12.27 -9.83 -4.11
C PRO A 262 -11.77 -8.95 -5.26
N ALA A 263 -10.90 -9.44 -6.15
CA ALA A 263 -10.26 -8.66 -7.22
C ALA A 263 -11.18 -8.02 -8.28
N ALA A 264 -12.48 -8.32 -8.28
CA ALA A 264 -13.45 -7.71 -9.19
C ALA A 264 -14.42 -6.76 -8.45
N LEU A 265 -14.21 -6.55 -7.15
CA LEU A 265 -14.98 -5.62 -6.34
C LEU A 265 -14.38 -4.22 -6.49
N PRO A 266 -15.22 -3.17 -6.51
CA PRO A 266 -14.75 -1.79 -6.33
C PRO A 266 -13.91 -1.65 -5.06
N HIS A 267 -13.08 -0.61 -5.00
CA HIS A 267 -12.23 -0.29 -3.85
C HIS A 267 -11.10 -1.31 -3.59
N VAL A 268 -10.89 -2.26 -4.49
CA VAL A 268 -9.81 -3.26 -4.42
C VAL A 268 -8.81 -2.99 -5.53
N LEU A 269 -7.60 -2.57 -5.15
CA LEU A 269 -6.54 -2.29 -6.10
C LEU A 269 -6.05 -3.60 -6.73
N THR A 270 -6.52 -3.86 -7.94
CA THR A 270 -6.42 -5.18 -8.55
C THR A 270 -5.24 -5.29 -9.49
N VAL A 271 -4.45 -6.36 -9.31
CA VAL A 271 -3.11 -6.44 -9.87
C VAL A 271 -2.98 -7.59 -10.87
N GLY A 272 -2.72 -7.21 -12.12
CA GLY A 272 -2.32 -8.12 -13.19
C GLY A 272 -0.84 -8.50 -13.14
N ALA A 273 -0.45 -9.54 -13.89
CA ALA A 273 0.92 -10.03 -13.95
C ALA A 273 1.62 -9.67 -15.27
N THR A 274 2.90 -9.33 -15.20
CA THR A 274 3.76 -9.15 -16.38
C THR A 274 4.97 -10.07 -16.40
N ASP A 275 5.47 -10.32 -17.61
CA ASP A 275 6.77 -10.94 -17.85
C ASP A 275 7.94 -9.95 -17.80
N GLU A 276 9.17 -10.46 -17.94
CA GLU A 276 10.43 -9.69 -18.01
C GLU A 276 10.50 -8.73 -19.21
N GLN A 277 9.60 -8.87 -20.18
CA GLN A 277 9.51 -8.03 -21.38
C GLN A 277 8.40 -6.97 -21.25
N ASN A 278 7.77 -6.85 -20.07
CA ASN A 278 6.62 -5.98 -19.80
C ASN A 278 5.40 -6.31 -20.66
N HIS A 279 5.22 -7.56 -21.08
CA HIS A 279 3.94 -8.01 -21.61
C HIS A 279 3.08 -8.57 -20.49
N ALA A 280 1.76 -8.44 -20.62
CA ALA A 280 0.83 -9.15 -19.76
C ALA A 280 1.09 -10.67 -19.84
N SER A 281 1.23 -11.30 -18.68
CA SER A 281 1.50 -12.72 -18.56
C SER A 281 0.37 -13.55 -19.16
N TYR A 282 0.72 -14.66 -19.79
CA TYR A 282 -0.24 -15.49 -20.54
C TYR A 282 -1.36 -16.07 -19.67
N PHE A 283 -1.17 -16.15 -18.36
CA PHE A 283 -2.16 -16.65 -17.41
C PHE A 283 -2.99 -15.53 -16.75
N SER A 284 -2.52 -14.28 -16.79
CA SER A 284 -3.12 -13.17 -16.04
C SER A 284 -4.54 -12.92 -16.51
N ASN A 285 -5.51 -13.04 -15.60
CA ASN A 285 -6.89 -12.66 -15.89
C ASN A 285 -6.95 -11.20 -16.35
N ARG A 286 -7.94 -10.92 -17.20
CA ARG A 286 -8.16 -9.63 -17.85
C ARG A 286 -9.55 -9.14 -17.55
N SER A 287 -9.68 -7.89 -17.13
CA SER A 287 -10.98 -7.27 -16.93
C SER A 287 -10.86 -5.76 -16.75
N LEU A 288 -12.00 -5.06 -16.82
CA LEU A 288 -12.10 -3.65 -16.45
C LEU A 288 -11.68 -3.36 -14.99
N ALA A 289 -11.67 -4.37 -14.11
CA ALA A 289 -11.23 -4.19 -12.74
C ALA A 289 -9.69 -4.22 -12.60
N VAL A 290 -8.92 -4.58 -13.63
CA VAL A 290 -7.45 -4.55 -13.51
C VAL A 290 -6.97 -3.11 -13.46
N ASP A 291 -6.44 -2.70 -12.32
CA ASP A 291 -5.99 -1.32 -12.08
C ASP A 291 -4.59 -1.04 -12.57
N LEU A 292 -3.68 -1.99 -12.32
CA LEU A 292 -2.30 -1.93 -12.74
C LEU A 292 -1.72 -3.35 -12.80
N ALA A 293 -0.55 -3.48 -13.40
CA ALA A 293 0.20 -4.72 -13.41
C ALA A 293 1.54 -4.60 -12.68
N ALA A 294 2.05 -5.74 -12.21
CA ALA A 294 3.39 -5.85 -11.66
C ALA A 294 4.05 -7.16 -12.10
N PRO A 295 5.38 -7.28 -12.04
CA PRO A 295 6.11 -8.51 -12.34
C PRO A 295 5.50 -9.73 -11.65
N GLY A 296 5.10 -10.74 -12.43
CA GLY A 296 4.45 -11.95 -11.93
C GLY A 296 4.98 -13.25 -12.52
N GLU A 297 5.95 -13.19 -13.44
CA GLU A 297 6.66 -14.35 -13.96
C GLU A 297 8.09 -14.44 -13.41
N LYS A 298 8.49 -15.67 -13.09
CA LYS A 298 9.81 -16.04 -12.59
C LYS A 298 10.21 -15.25 -11.36
N ILE A 299 9.28 -15.10 -10.43
CA ILE A 299 9.51 -14.33 -9.21
C ILE A 299 10.25 -15.22 -8.20
N PRO A 300 11.46 -14.83 -7.75
CA PRO A 300 12.14 -15.54 -6.68
C PRO A 300 11.41 -15.31 -5.35
N VAL A 301 11.15 -16.39 -4.62
CA VAL A 301 10.38 -16.37 -3.37
C VAL A 301 10.99 -17.28 -2.33
N ALA A 302 10.77 -16.95 -1.05
CA ALA A 302 11.08 -17.82 0.06
C ALA A 302 9.97 -18.86 0.23
N VAL A 303 10.32 -20.10 0.54
CA VAL A 303 9.36 -21.17 0.81
C VAL A 303 9.86 -21.99 2.01
N PRO A 304 8.97 -22.65 2.75
CA PRO A 304 9.40 -23.53 3.84
C PRO A 304 10.43 -24.56 3.38
N THR A 305 11.42 -24.86 4.23
CA THR A 305 12.54 -25.73 3.86
C THR A 305 12.16 -27.19 3.55
N TRP A 306 10.97 -27.62 3.97
CA TRP A 306 10.42 -28.92 3.60
C TRP A 306 9.91 -28.94 2.15
N ALA A 307 9.51 -27.79 1.60
CA ALA A 307 9.06 -27.63 0.21
C ALA A 307 10.27 -27.50 -0.73
N SER A 308 11.29 -26.75 -0.32
CA SER A 308 12.56 -26.64 -1.03
C SER A 308 13.73 -26.67 -0.05
N ALA A 309 14.69 -27.57 -0.27
CA ALA A 309 15.83 -27.72 0.64
C ALA A 309 16.69 -26.44 0.75
N SER A 310 16.64 -25.55 -0.24
CA SER A 310 17.31 -24.24 -0.17
C SER A 310 16.55 -23.21 0.67
N GLY A 311 15.25 -23.41 0.90
CA GLY A 311 14.32 -22.40 1.41
C GLY A 311 13.79 -21.44 0.35
N TYR A 312 14.10 -21.68 -0.93
CA TYR A 312 13.73 -20.76 -2.01
C TYR A 312 13.22 -21.49 -3.25
N ALA A 313 12.36 -20.81 -3.99
CA ALA A 313 11.79 -21.27 -5.24
C ALA A 313 11.64 -20.10 -6.23
N THR A 314 11.26 -20.44 -7.46
CA THR A 314 10.78 -19.49 -8.45
C THR A 314 9.31 -19.80 -8.73
N ALA A 315 8.48 -18.77 -8.78
CA ALA A 315 7.05 -18.93 -8.93
C ALA A 315 6.44 -17.93 -9.93
N ASP A 316 5.37 -18.38 -10.58
CA ASP A 316 4.57 -17.60 -11.52
C ASP A 316 3.15 -17.39 -10.95
N GLY A 317 2.62 -16.17 -11.04
CA GLY A 317 1.25 -15.85 -10.66
C GLY A 317 1.01 -14.37 -10.32
N THR A 318 -0.22 -13.91 -10.53
CA THR A 318 -0.71 -12.60 -10.05
C THR A 318 -0.62 -12.47 -8.53
N SER A 319 -0.61 -13.60 -7.81
CA SER A 319 -0.35 -13.72 -6.38
C SER A 319 1.02 -13.19 -5.95
N PHE A 320 1.98 -13.02 -6.87
CA PHE A 320 3.28 -12.38 -6.61
C PHE A 320 3.37 -10.95 -7.14
N SER A 321 2.49 -10.58 -8.08
CA SER A 321 2.32 -9.19 -8.52
C SER A 321 1.61 -8.34 -7.46
N ALA A 322 0.53 -8.85 -6.86
CA ALA A 322 -0.21 -8.19 -5.79
C ALA A 322 0.68 -7.74 -4.60
N PRO A 323 1.54 -8.60 -4.01
CA PRO A 323 2.39 -8.20 -2.89
C PRO A 323 3.47 -7.18 -3.27
N LEU A 324 3.92 -7.14 -4.54
CA LEU A 324 4.79 -6.06 -5.02
C LEU A 324 4.08 -4.71 -4.95
N VAL A 325 2.83 -4.65 -5.40
CA VAL A 325 2.00 -3.44 -5.33
C VAL A 325 1.67 -3.09 -3.88
N ALA A 326 1.26 -4.06 -3.06
CA ALA A 326 0.91 -3.82 -1.66
C ALA A 326 2.10 -3.25 -0.85
N GLY A 327 3.28 -3.86 -0.99
CA GLY A 327 4.49 -3.35 -0.34
C GLY A 327 4.94 -1.99 -0.89
N ALA A 328 4.82 -1.75 -2.20
CA ALA A 328 5.10 -0.45 -2.80
C ALA A 328 4.12 0.64 -2.34
N ALA A 329 2.82 0.33 -2.23
CA ALA A 329 1.81 1.26 -1.73
C ALA A 329 2.09 1.64 -0.26
N ALA A 330 2.41 0.67 0.60
CA ALA A 330 2.80 0.94 1.98
C ALA A 330 4.11 1.76 2.08
N TRP A 331 5.08 1.51 1.19
CA TRP A 331 6.27 2.35 1.07
C TRP A 331 5.88 3.79 0.71
N VAL A 332 5.13 4.00 -0.37
CA VAL A 332 4.70 5.32 -0.83
C VAL A 332 3.94 6.04 0.28
N TRP A 333 2.99 5.38 0.92
CA TRP A 333 2.18 5.95 2.00
C TRP A 333 3.02 6.31 3.23
N THR A 334 4.04 5.52 3.54
CA THR A 334 5.00 5.86 4.60
C THR A 334 5.78 7.14 4.29
N ARG A 335 6.17 7.34 3.03
CA ARG A 335 6.88 8.55 2.58
C ARG A 335 5.94 9.75 2.43
N ARG A 336 4.66 9.50 2.22
CA ARG A 336 3.60 10.48 1.97
C ARG A 336 2.42 10.28 2.92
N PRO A 337 2.64 10.45 4.25
CA PRO A 337 1.62 10.16 5.26
C PRO A 337 0.42 11.11 5.22
N GLU A 338 0.48 12.17 4.42
CA GLU A 338 -0.62 13.11 4.17
C GLU A 338 -1.69 12.59 3.21
N LEU A 339 -1.40 11.53 2.44
CA LEU A 339 -2.38 10.91 1.55
C LEU A 339 -3.43 10.16 2.37
N ASP A 340 -4.69 10.29 1.98
CA ASP A 340 -5.72 9.34 2.37
C ASP A 340 -5.71 8.11 1.44
N VAL A 341 -6.67 7.21 1.66
CA VAL A 341 -6.76 5.94 0.92
C VAL A 341 -7.15 6.15 -0.55
N THR A 342 -8.08 7.07 -0.84
CA THR A 342 -8.53 7.35 -2.22
C THR A 342 -7.41 7.98 -3.03
N GLN A 343 -6.69 8.94 -2.46
CA GLN A 343 -5.51 9.51 -3.10
C GLN A 343 -4.41 8.48 -3.31
N LEU A 344 -4.17 7.57 -2.37
CA LEU A 344 -3.17 6.52 -2.55
C LEU A 344 -3.58 5.55 -3.65
N PHE A 345 -4.84 5.12 -3.66
CA PHE A 345 -5.42 4.23 -4.66
C PHE A 345 -5.19 4.78 -6.08
N ASP A 346 -5.64 6.00 -6.35
CA ASP A 346 -5.47 6.64 -7.66
C ASP A 346 -4.01 7.00 -7.99
N LEU A 347 -3.22 7.39 -6.98
CA LEU A 347 -1.81 7.67 -7.17
C LEU A 347 -1.06 6.42 -7.67
N MET A 348 -1.35 5.24 -7.12
CA MET A 348 -0.72 3.99 -7.55
C MET A 348 -1.11 3.65 -8.99
N ARG A 349 -2.38 3.85 -9.36
CA ARG A 349 -2.92 3.66 -10.72
C ARG A 349 -2.28 4.59 -11.73
N TRP A 350 -2.45 5.90 -11.54
CA TRP A 350 -2.10 6.90 -12.56
C TRP A 350 -0.61 7.22 -12.63
N SER A 351 0.19 6.73 -11.67
CA SER A 351 1.65 6.82 -11.74
C SER A 351 2.30 5.60 -12.40
N ALA A 352 1.53 4.57 -12.74
CA ALA A 352 2.03 3.41 -13.47
C ALA A 352 2.63 3.81 -14.83
N THR A 353 3.56 2.98 -15.30
CA THR A 353 4.15 3.14 -16.63
C THR A 353 3.22 2.48 -17.64
N ASP A 354 2.53 3.29 -18.44
CA ASP A 354 1.71 2.82 -19.56
C ASP A 354 2.51 1.84 -20.45
N ILE A 355 2.02 0.61 -20.50
CA ILE A 355 2.54 -0.52 -21.29
C ILE A 355 1.35 -1.20 -21.95
N GLY A 356 1.57 -1.92 -23.05
CA GLY A 356 0.46 -2.52 -23.80
C GLY A 356 -0.23 -1.50 -24.71
N ALA A 357 -1.55 -1.39 -24.60
CA ALA A 357 -2.30 -0.43 -25.41
C ALA A 357 -2.27 0.95 -24.75
N PRO A 358 -2.08 2.06 -25.51
CA PRO A 358 -1.97 3.38 -24.89
C PRO A 358 -3.19 3.74 -24.03
N GLY A 359 -2.94 4.16 -22.80
CA GLY A 359 -3.97 4.44 -21.80
C GLY A 359 -4.37 3.21 -21.00
N PHE A 360 -5.62 3.18 -20.51
CA PHE A 360 -6.14 2.03 -19.80
C PHE A 360 -6.39 0.86 -20.76
N ASP A 361 -6.00 -0.35 -20.35
CA ASP A 361 -6.41 -1.61 -20.99
C ASP A 361 -6.76 -2.70 -19.98
N GLU A 362 -7.56 -3.68 -20.40
CA GLU A 362 -8.02 -4.78 -19.52
C GLU A 362 -6.90 -5.79 -19.18
N ASP A 363 -5.72 -5.69 -19.81
CA ASP A 363 -4.61 -6.62 -19.62
C ASP A 363 -3.69 -6.18 -18.48
N THR A 364 -3.42 -4.87 -18.39
CA THR A 364 -2.45 -4.28 -17.46
C THR A 364 -2.97 -3.06 -16.73
N GLY A 365 -4.24 -2.69 -16.91
CA GLY A 365 -4.85 -1.52 -16.30
C GLY A 365 -4.20 -0.24 -16.80
N TRP A 366 -3.75 0.61 -15.87
CA TRP A 366 -2.98 1.82 -16.16
C TRP A 366 -1.49 1.53 -16.45
N GLY A 367 -1.07 0.27 -16.41
CA GLY A 367 0.25 -0.20 -16.81
C GLY A 367 1.10 -0.75 -15.65
N LEU A 368 2.42 -0.74 -15.83
CA LEU A 368 3.37 -1.35 -14.90
C LEU A 368 3.65 -0.47 -13.67
N LEU A 369 3.55 -1.04 -12.46
CA LEU A 369 3.94 -0.42 -11.20
C LEU A 369 5.27 0.37 -11.33
N ASN A 370 5.26 1.63 -10.89
CA ASN A 370 6.43 2.52 -10.94
C ASN A 370 6.62 3.27 -9.63
N VAL A 371 7.49 2.74 -8.75
CA VAL A 371 7.70 3.27 -7.41
C VAL A 371 8.25 4.72 -7.43
N PRO A 372 9.26 5.08 -8.26
CA PRO A 372 9.71 6.47 -8.36
C PRO A 372 8.63 7.45 -8.82
N ALA A 373 7.75 7.05 -9.75
CA ALA A 373 6.66 7.89 -10.23
C ALA A 373 5.62 8.12 -9.12
N ALA A 374 5.18 7.07 -8.43
CA ALA A 374 4.24 7.19 -7.30
C ALA A 374 4.77 8.11 -6.18
N LEU A 375 6.06 8.04 -5.88
CA LEU A 375 6.72 8.89 -4.88
C LEU A 375 6.79 10.37 -5.28
N SER A 376 6.73 10.70 -6.58
CA SER A 376 6.98 12.06 -7.08
C SER A 376 5.78 12.73 -7.76
N ALA A 377 4.78 11.96 -8.18
CA ALA A 377 3.56 12.47 -8.79
C ALA A 377 2.76 13.36 -7.82
N ALA A 378 2.05 14.33 -8.37
CA ALA A 378 1.13 15.14 -7.57
C ALA A 378 0.07 14.24 -6.93
N ALA A 379 -0.33 14.54 -5.69
CA ALA A 379 -1.46 13.85 -5.09
C ALA A 379 -2.72 14.08 -5.95
N PRO A 380 -3.51 13.04 -6.26
CA PRO A 380 -4.86 13.19 -6.79
C PRO A 380 -5.73 14.09 -5.91
N ALA A 381 -6.89 14.50 -6.42
CA ALA A 381 -7.89 15.14 -5.57
C ALA A 381 -8.32 14.16 -4.47
N VAL A 382 -8.61 14.69 -3.28
CA VAL A 382 -9.22 13.89 -2.21
C VAL A 382 -10.65 13.61 -2.60
N ASP A 383 -11.05 12.35 -2.54
CA ASP A 383 -12.45 11.93 -2.54
C ASP A 383 -12.78 11.31 -1.18
N PRO A 384 -13.21 12.12 -0.20
CA PRO A 384 -13.36 11.66 1.18
C PRO A 384 -14.72 11.04 1.46
N GLU A 385 -15.65 11.08 0.51
CA GLU A 385 -17.00 10.55 0.67
C GLU A 385 -17.09 9.04 0.34
N GLU A 386 -16.02 8.45 -0.22
CA GLU A 386 -15.96 7.03 -0.57
C GLU A 386 -15.89 6.08 0.65
N PRO A 387 -16.54 4.91 0.59
CA PRO A 387 -17.36 4.39 -0.52
C PRO A 387 -18.75 5.05 -0.57
N ASN A 388 -19.22 5.46 -1.75
CA ASN A 388 -20.55 6.07 -1.89
C ASN A 388 -21.34 5.72 -3.16
N ASP A 389 -21.15 4.54 -3.74
CA ASP A 389 -21.89 4.03 -4.90
C ASP A 389 -23.40 3.82 -4.68
N ASP A 390 -23.85 3.56 -3.45
CA ASP A 390 -25.24 3.24 -3.16
C ASP A 390 -25.73 3.70 -1.77
N VAL A 391 -27.05 3.70 -1.61
CA VAL A 391 -27.76 4.13 -0.41
C VAL A 391 -27.31 3.36 0.85
N TYR A 392 -26.92 2.09 0.73
CA TYR A 392 -26.54 1.29 1.90
C TYR A 392 -25.18 1.70 2.49
N GLN A 393 -24.29 2.30 1.69
CA GLN A 393 -23.03 2.85 2.18
C GLN A 393 -23.28 4.19 2.90
N VAL A 394 -24.08 5.10 2.32
CA VAL A 394 -24.22 6.45 2.91
C VAL A 394 -25.27 6.58 4.02
N ALA A 395 -26.21 5.64 4.17
CA ALA A 395 -27.30 5.71 5.14
C ALA A 395 -26.97 5.09 6.52
N ALA A 396 -27.47 5.71 7.59
CA ALA A 396 -27.20 5.25 8.97
C ALA A 396 -27.81 3.88 9.27
N GLY A 397 -27.07 3.06 10.00
CA GLY A 397 -27.50 1.75 10.46
C GLY A 397 -27.65 0.75 9.31
N LYS A 398 -26.91 0.99 8.22
CA LYS A 398 -26.76 0.09 7.08
C LYS A 398 -25.36 -0.50 7.14
N LEU A 399 -24.49 -0.17 6.18
CA LEU A 399 -23.09 -0.58 6.23
C LEU A 399 -22.40 0.08 7.43
N PHE A 400 -22.52 1.40 7.54
CA PHE A 400 -21.98 2.16 8.66
C PHE A 400 -23.04 2.47 9.74
N SER A 401 -22.58 2.51 11.00
CA SER A 401 -23.44 2.84 12.15
C SER A 401 -23.98 4.27 12.07
N ASN A 402 -23.15 5.21 11.60
CA ASN A 402 -23.51 6.58 11.33
C ASN A 402 -23.77 6.76 9.84
N ALA A 403 -24.60 7.75 9.49
CA ALA A 403 -24.78 8.13 8.10
C ALA A 403 -23.75 9.19 7.70
N GLU A 404 -23.37 9.19 6.42
CA GLU A 404 -22.53 10.23 5.83
C GLU A 404 -23.12 11.63 6.03
N PRO A 405 -22.36 12.66 6.41
CA PRO A 405 -22.89 14.00 6.61
C PRO A 405 -23.65 14.49 5.37
N PRO A 406 -24.90 15.00 5.52
CA PRO A 406 -25.62 15.48 4.37
C PRO A 406 -24.99 16.78 3.84
N LEU A 407 -24.93 16.91 2.52
CA LEU A 407 -24.36 18.08 1.84
C LEU A 407 -25.00 19.40 2.30
N THR A 408 -26.29 19.36 2.62
CA THR A 408 -27.02 20.49 3.22
C THR A 408 -27.59 20.10 4.57
N SER A 409 -27.86 21.09 5.42
CA SER A 409 -28.36 20.87 6.78
C SER A 409 -29.18 22.06 7.29
N PRO A 410 -29.88 21.96 8.44
CA PRO A 410 -30.52 23.12 9.06
C PRO A 410 -29.50 24.25 9.32
N GLY A 411 -29.66 25.38 8.63
CA GLY A 411 -28.75 26.52 8.71
C GLY A 411 -27.71 26.58 7.58
N GLN A 412 -27.45 25.45 6.90
CA GLN A 412 -26.57 25.36 5.72
C GLN A 412 -27.40 24.94 4.50
N GLY A 413 -28.04 25.92 3.87
CA GLY A 413 -28.95 25.68 2.76
C GLY A 413 -28.28 25.55 1.39
N ARG A 414 -26.96 25.72 1.29
CA ARG A 414 -26.21 25.65 0.03
C ARG A 414 -24.92 24.86 0.23
N ALA A 415 -24.57 24.05 -0.77
CA ALA A 415 -23.33 23.29 -0.81
C ALA A 415 -22.78 23.19 -2.23
N THR A 416 -21.49 22.89 -2.34
CA THR A 416 -20.82 22.61 -3.60
C THR A 416 -19.77 21.55 -3.35
N LEU A 417 -19.71 20.54 -4.22
CA LEU A 417 -18.68 19.50 -4.22
C LEU A 417 -18.16 19.29 -5.63
N SER A 418 -17.00 18.68 -5.74
CA SER A 418 -16.37 18.23 -6.98
C SER A 418 -15.81 16.85 -6.74
N ALA A 419 -16.11 15.92 -7.64
CA ALA A 419 -15.70 14.52 -7.62
C ALA A 419 -15.50 14.05 -9.06
N ARG A 420 -15.10 12.79 -9.23
CA ARG A 420 -14.74 12.22 -10.53
C ARG A 420 -15.25 10.80 -10.63
N LEU A 421 -16.09 10.57 -11.63
CA LEU A 421 -16.50 9.23 -12.01
C LEU A 421 -15.48 8.57 -12.94
N ASP A 422 -15.30 7.26 -12.79
CA ASP A 422 -14.54 6.39 -13.69
C ASP A 422 -15.20 5.01 -13.80
N VAL A 423 -15.41 4.54 -15.03
CA VAL A 423 -16.14 3.30 -15.35
C VAL A 423 -15.53 2.03 -14.77
N THR A 424 -14.26 2.08 -14.36
CA THR A 424 -13.54 0.92 -13.83
C THR A 424 -13.71 0.75 -12.33
N GLU A 425 -13.88 1.84 -11.57
CA GLU A 425 -13.83 1.83 -10.11
C GLU A 425 -15.01 2.55 -9.46
N ASP A 426 -15.32 3.76 -9.91
CA ASP A 426 -16.35 4.64 -9.32
C ASP A 426 -17.27 5.16 -10.44
N PRO A 427 -18.20 4.34 -10.96
CA PRO A 427 -19.10 4.77 -12.01
C PRO A 427 -20.31 5.56 -11.49
N GLU A 428 -20.54 5.61 -10.18
CA GLU A 428 -21.78 6.10 -9.57
C GLU A 428 -21.54 6.68 -8.17
N ASP A 429 -22.13 7.84 -7.91
CA ASP A 429 -21.82 8.69 -6.76
C ASP A 429 -23.11 9.10 -6.03
N VAL A 430 -23.32 8.61 -4.81
CA VAL A 430 -24.55 8.83 -4.03
C VAL A 430 -24.33 9.69 -2.80
N TYR A 431 -25.00 10.84 -2.74
CA TYR A 431 -24.90 11.78 -1.63
C TYR A 431 -26.21 12.01 -0.88
N ARG A 432 -26.11 12.21 0.43
CA ARG A 432 -27.24 12.63 1.26
C ARG A 432 -27.50 14.12 1.15
N VAL A 433 -28.76 14.50 0.90
CA VAL A 433 -29.19 15.91 0.83
C VAL A 433 -30.37 16.18 1.75
N TRP A 434 -30.24 17.17 2.64
CA TRP A 434 -31.33 17.61 3.51
C TRP A 434 -32.23 18.64 2.84
N VAL A 435 -33.54 18.38 2.82
CA VAL A 435 -34.53 19.30 2.27
C VAL A 435 -35.46 19.80 3.39
N PRO A 436 -35.38 21.08 3.79
CA PRO A 436 -36.20 21.60 4.88
C PRO A 436 -37.71 21.51 4.60
N ALA A 437 -38.51 21.52 5.67
CA ALA A 437 -39.97 21.48 5.57
C ALA A 437 -40.50 22.61 4.67
N ARG A 438 -41.42 22.26 3.76
CA ARG A 438 -42.06 23.21 2.83
C ARG A 438 -41.10 23.97 1.92
N ARG A 439 -39.86 23.48 1.75
CA ARG A 439 -38.85 24.05 0.85
C ARG A 439 -38.64 23.14 -0.37
N ARG A 440 -37.90 23.64 -1.33
CA ARG A 440 -37.39 22.87 -2.47
C ARG A 440 -35.88 22.78 -2.41
N VAL A 441 -35.33 21.72 -2.97
CA VAL A 441 -33.93 21.63 -3.38
C VAL A 441 -33.86 21.77 -4.90
N ALA A 442 -32.84 22.47 -5.37
CA ALA A 442 -32.43 22.51 -6.77
C ALA A 442 -30.95 22.16 -6.82
N ILE A 443 -30.60 21.24 -7.71
CA ILE A 443 -29.24 20.75 -7.90
C ILE A 443 -28.88 21.01 -9.36
N ARG A 444 -27.69 21.56 -9.57
CA ARG A 444 -27.11 21.73 -10.90
C ARG A 444 -25.76 21.04 -10.89
N VAL A 445 -25.53 20.16 -11.84
CA VAL A 445 -24.26 19.45 -12.01
C VAL A 445 -23.64 19.93 -13.33
N THR A 446 -22.36 20.28 -13.29
CA THR A 446 -21.58 20.56 -14.50
C THR A 446 -20.55 19.47 -14.66
N VAL A 447 -20.47 18.89 -15.85
CA VAL A 447 -19.70 17.68 -16.12
C VAL A 447 -18.65 17.96 -17.20
N SER A 448 -17.50 17.29 -17.12
CA SER A 448 -16.45 17.34 -18.14
C SER A 448 -16.74 16.44 -19.35
N HIS A 449 -17.53 15.38 -19.12
CA HIS A 449 -18.00 14.38 -20.08
C HIS A 449 -19.38 13.86 -19.66
N ASP A 450 -19.94 12.92 -20.41
CA ASP A 450 -21.30 12.42 -20.24
C ASP A 450 -21.51 11.78 -18.85
N ALA A 451 -22.43 12.36 -18.05
CA ALA A 451 -22.86 11.84 -16.76
C ALA A 451 -24.29 12.29 -16.49
N ASP A 452 -25.10 11.37 -15.99
CA ASP A 452 -26.51 11.57 -15.67
C ASP A 452 -26.68 11.91 -14.19
N VAL A 453 -27.83 12.50 -13.83
CA VAL A 453 -28.14 12.90 -12.46
C VAL A 453 -29.56 12.52 -12.09
N GLU A 454 -29.73 11.83 -10.97
CA GLU A 454 -31.02 11.44 -10.42
C GLU A 454 -31.22 11.93 -8.97
N LEU A 455 -32.49 12.09 -8.59
CA LEU A 455 -32.89 12.36 -7.21
C LEU A 455 -33.82 11.26 -6.70
N TRP A 456 -33.44 10.65 -5.59
CA TRP A 456 -34.16 9.53 -5.00
C TRP A 456 -34.72 9.90 -3.62
N ASN A 457 -35.87 9.33 -3.25
CA ASN A 457 -36.48 9.63 -1.96
C ASN A 457 -35.78 8.91 -0.78
N ALA A 458 -35.99 9.40 0.45
CA ALA A 458 -35.36 8.84 1.66
C ALA A 458 -35.68 7.38 2.00
N THR A 459 -36.63 6.75 1.28
CA THR A 459 -37.01 5.35 1.51
C THR A 459 -36.51 4.42 0.40
N THR A 460 -35.75 4.95 -0.57
CA THR A 460 -35.10 4.19 -1.61
C THR A 460 -34.17 3.15 -0.98
N PRO A 461 -34.30 1.86 -1.32
CA PRO A 461 -33.42 0.83 -0.77
C PRO A 461 -32.04 0.83 -1.45
N SER A 462 -31.98 1.24 -2.71
CA SER A 462 -30.78 1.32 -3.55
C SER A 462 -31.09 2.19 -4.79
N VAL A 463 -30.10 2.89 -5.35
CA VAL A 463 -30.21 3.64 -6.62
C VAL A 463 -30.22 2.72 -7.84
N LEU A 464 -29.65 1.52 -7.71
CA LEU A 464 -29.60 0.48 -8.75
C LEU A 464 -30.94 -0.22 -9.02
N VAL A 465 -32.00 0.12 -8.29
CA VAL A 465 -33.32 -0.51 -8.46
C VAL A 465 -33.97 -0.10 -9.79
N THR A 466 -34.57 -1.08 -10.48
CA THR A 466 -35.23 -0.84 -11.77
C THR A 466 -36.76 -0.99 -11.71
N GLY A 467 -37.42 -0.72 -12.83
CA GLY A 467 -38.84 -1.04 -13.04
C GLY A 467 -39.82 -0.33 -12.09
N ALA A 468 -40.68 -1.11 -11.44
CA ALA A 468 -41.74 -0.57 -10.59
C ALA A 468 -41.20 0.06 -9.28
N VAL A 469 -40.09 -0.47 -8.76
CA VAL A 469 -39.43 0.08 -7.58
C VAL A 469 -38.83 1.44 -7.95
N ARG A 470 -38.10 1.55 -9.06
CA ARG A 470 -37.60 2.83 -9.57
C ARG A 470 -38.69 3.89 -9.68
N ARG A 471 -39.79 3.59 -10.39
CA ARG A 471 -40.90 4.55 -10.58
C ARG A 471 -41.54 5.03 -9.28
N LYS A 472 -41.48 4.24 -8.22
CA LYS A 472 -41.99 4.62 -6.89
C LYS A 472 -41.01 5.53 -6.15
N HIS A 473 -39.72 5.36 -6.40
CA HIS A 473 -38.64 5.90 -5.58
C HIS A 473 -37.95 7.13 -6.16
N LEU A 474 -37.83 7.19 -7.49
CA LEU A 474 -37.29 8.30 -8.24
C LEU A 474 -38.19 9.55 -8.13
N LEU A 475 -37.58 10.69 -7.84
CA LEU A 475 -38.23 11.98 -7.67
C LEU A 475 -38.06 12.88 -8.90
N ASP A 476 -36.88 12.87 -9.49
CA ASP A 476 -36.51 13.65 -10.67
C ASP A 476 -35.24 13.05 -11.30
N GLY A 477 -34.99 13.30 -12.58
CA GLY A 477 -33.83 12.80 -13.30
C GLY A 477 -33.50 13.65 -14.53
N SER A 478 -32.22 13.77 -14.86
CA SER A 478 -31.70 14.60 -15.95
C SER A 478 -30.50 13.88 -16.56
N GLY A 479 -30.49 13.73 -17.89
CA GLY A 479 -29.41 13.08 -18.62
C GLY A 479 -29.37 13.55 -20.07
N SER A 480 -28.22 14.07 -20.50
CA SER A 480 -27.99 14.60 -21.84
C SER A 480 -26.59 14.24 -22.31
N GLU A 481 -26.49 13.63 -23.50
CA GLU A 481 -25.19 13.26 -24.07
C GLU A 481 -24.19 14.43 -24.09
N GLY A 482 -22.99 14.20 -23.58
CA GLY A 482 -21.85 15.11 -23.72
C GLY A 482 -21.57 15.96 -22.49
N THR A 483 -21.43 17.28 -22.65
CA THR A 483 -20.95 18.19 -21.58
C THR A 483 -22.02 19.17 -21.08
N HIS A 484 -23.28 18.82 -21.30
CA HIS A 484 -24.39 19.67 -20.92
C HIS A 484 -24.57 19.66 -19.40
N PRO A 485 -24.81 20.82 -18.76
CA PRO A 485 -25.09 20.82 -17.33
C PRO A 485 -26.45 20.18 -17.02
N GLU A 486 -26.44 19.16 -16.18
CA GLU A 486 -27.64 18.49 -15.69
C GLU A 486 -28.30 19.25 -14.55
N SER A 487 -29.61 19.11 -14.39
CA SER A 487 -30.36 19.81 -13.33
C SER A 487 -31.59 19.04 -12.88
N VAL A 488 -31.64 18.76 -11.57
CA VAL A 488 -32.73 18.05 -10.90
C VAL A 488 -33.25 18.84 -9.70
N GLY A 489 -34.49 18.60 -9.30
CA GLY A 489 -35.07 19.29 -8.16
C GLY A 489 -36.24 18.57 -7.50
N PHE A 490 -36.38 18.79 -6.20
CA PHE A 490 -37.46 18.19 -5.42
C PHE A 490 -38.09 19.20 -4.46
N ARG A 491 -39.42 19.15 -4.29
CA ARG A 491 -40.14 19.97 -3.32
C ARG A 491 -40.66 19.12 -2.15
N ASN A 492 -40.11 19.35 -0.96
CA ASN A 492 -40.62 18.76 0.28
C ASN A 492 -41.94 19.44 0.68
N ARG A 493 -43.07 18.75 0.46
CA ARG A 493 -44.42 19.24 0.81
C ARG A 493 -44.82 18.96 2.27
N THR A 494 -44.00 18.23 3.03
CA THR A 494 -44.31 17.83 4.39
C THR A 494 -44.10 18.98 5.39
N ARG A 495 -44.44 18.76 6.66
CA ARG A 495 -44.20 19.72 7.76
C ARG A 495 -42.87 19.50 8.48
N ARG A 496 -42.09 18.49 8.10
CA ARG A 496 -40.78 18.16 8.67
C ARG A 496 -39.74 18.24 7.55
N GLY A 497 -38.47 18.43 7.90
CA GLY A 497 -37.43 18.22 6.89
C GLY A 497 -37.33 16.74 6.54
N THR A 498 -36.77 16.46 5.37
CA THR A 498 -36.57 15.10 4.85
C THR A 498 -35.21 15.02 4.19
N TYR A 499 -34.69 13.80 4.07
CA TYR A 499 -33.56 13.53 3.18
C TYR A 499 -34.05 13.15 1.78
N VAL A 500 -33.18 13.33 0.80
CA VAL A 500 -33.18 12.73 -0.52
C VAL A 500 -31.76 12.27 -0.81
N PHE A 501 -31.59 11.34 -1.75
CA PHE A 501 -30.28 10.96 -2.27
C PHE A 501 -30.08 11.63 -3.63
N LEU A 502 -28.96 12.32 -3.78
CA LEU A 502 -28.44 12.76 -5.07
C LEU A 502 -27.59 11.63 -5.60
N ASP A 503 -27.82 11.27 -6.85
CA ASP A 503 -27.14 10.21 -7.56
C ASP A 503 -26.56 10.82 -8.85
N VAL A 504 -25.26 10.64 -9.08
CA VAL A 504 -24.54 11.11 -10.27
C VAL A 504 -23.80 9.92 -10.84
N TYR A 505 -24.04 9.53 -12.09
CA TYR A 505 -23.49 8.27 -12.63
C TYR A 505 -23.11 8.36 -14.10
N LEU A 506 -22.20 7.49 -14.54
CA LEU A 506 -21.84 7.31 -15.95
C LEU A 506 -22.92 6.46 -16.66
N PRO A 507 -23.51 6.94 -17.77
CA PRO A 507 -24.49 6.13 -18.49
C PRO A 507 -23.81 4.93 -19.19
N GLU A 508 -24.54 3.81 -19.38
CA GLU A 508 -24.02 2.53 -19.90
C GLU A 508 -23.27 2.61 -21.25
N HIS A 509 -23.49 3.66 -22.05
CA HIS A 509 -22.82 3.91 -23.33
C HIS A 509 -22.14 5.29 -23.39
N GLY A 510 -21.86 5.87 -22.22
CA GLY A 510 -21.29 7.19 -22.04
C GLY A 510 -19.77 7.23 -22.09
N ALA A 511 -19.21 8.20 -21.36
CA ALA A 511 -17.77 8.36 -21.21
C ALA A 511 -17.19 7.30 -20.27
N SER A 512 -15.89 7.00 -20.42
CA SER A 512 -15.17 6.12 -19.49
C SER A 512 -14.85 6.81 -18.16
N ALA A 513 -14.91 8.14 -18.11
CA ALA A 513 -14.72 8.93 -16.90
C ALA A 513 -15.31 10.34 -17.06
N ALA A 514 -15.72 10.96 -15.96
CA ALA A 514 -16.22 12.32 -15.95
C ALA A 514 -15.93 13.03 -14.60
N ASP A 515 -15.07 14.06 -14.64
CA ASP A 515 -15.01 15.03 -13.53
C ASP A 515 -16.30 15.86 -13.53
N TYR A 516 -16.86 16.13 -12.35
CA TYR A 516 -18.04 16.99 -12.22
C TYR A 516 -17.99 17.94 -11.03
N ARG A 517 -18.93 18.88 -11.03
CA ARG A 517 -19.18 19.80 -9.92
C ARG A 517 -20.67 19.96 -9.68
N ALA A 518 -21.13 19.56 -8.50
CA ALA A 518 -22.52 19.72 -8.09
C ALA A 518 -22.70 21.00 -7.25
N THR A 519 -23.73 21.79 -7.55
CA THR A 519 -24.18 22.92 -6.71
C THR A 519 -25.58 22.65 -6.19
N ILE A 520 -25.71 22.49 -4.88
CA ILE A 520 -26.95 22.15 -4.20
C ILE A 520 -27.49 23.41 -3.51
N THR A 521 -28.76 23.76 -3.75
CA THR A 521 -29.40 24.92 -3.10
C THR A 521 -30.80 24.57 -2.62
N THR A 522 -31.05 24.75 -1.33
CA THR A 522 -32.38 24.69 -0.72
C THR A 522 -32.99 26.08 -0.63
N ALA A 523 -34.20 26.24 -1.17
CA ALA A 523 -34.87 27.54 -1.30
C ALA A 523 -36.36 27.45 -0.95
N ARG A 524 -36.97 28.62 -0.73
CA ARG A 524 -38.40 28.81 -0.43
C ARG A 524 -39.29 28.24 -1.55
#